data_AF-A0A382DQ31-F1
#
_entry.id   AF-A0A382DQ31-F1
#
_cell.length_a   1.000
_cell.length_b   1.000
_cell.length_c   1.000
_cell.angle_alpha   90.00
_cell.angle_beta   90.00
_cell.angle_gamma   90.00
#
_symmetry.space_group_name_H-M   'P 1'
#
loop_
_entity.id
_entity.type
_entity.pdbx_description
1 polymer ?
#
loop_
_entity_poly.entity_id
_entity_poly.type
_entity_poly.pdbx_seq_one_letter_code
_entity_poly.pdbx_strand_id
1 'polypeptide(L)' 'PEKCGDIDLDQIETKCSAYTPVPGGVGPMTINTLLMQTVEACEKSIQK' A
#
# COMPACT_ATOMS: atom_id res chain seq x y z
N PRO A 1 -21.80 -2.14 1.26
CA PRO A 1 -20.87 -1.22 1.97
C PRO A 1 -19.92 -0.57 0.97
N GLU A 2 -19.99 0.75 0.81
CA GLU A 2 -19.04 1.52 0.00
C GLU A 2 -17.62 1.24 0.45
N LYS A 3 -16.72 0.97 -0.50
CA LYS A 3 -15.29 0.77 -0.23
C LYS A 3 -14.60 2.14 -0.23
N CYS A 4 -14.88 2.98 0.76
CA CYS A 4 -14.21 4.28 0.94
C CYS A 4 -13.06 4.17 1.96
N GLY A 5 -12.12 5.13 1.91
CA GLY A 5 -11.08 5.31 2.92
C GLY A 5 -11.44 6.41 3.92
N ASP A 6 -10.45 6.85 4.70
CA ASP A 6 -10.64 7.86 5.76
C ASP A 6 -10.66 9.31 5.23
N ILE A 7 -10.33 9.50 3.95
CA ILE A 7 -10.18 10.82 3.33
C ILE A 7 -11.23 10.96 2.23
N ASP A 8 -11.88 12.13 2.20
CA ASP A 8 -12.74 12.54 1.09
C ASP A 8 -11.87 12.85 -0.14
N LEU A 9 -12.08 12.07 -1.20
CA LEU A 9 -11.33 12.20 -2.45
C LEU A 9 -11.94 13.25 -3.38
N ASP A 10 -13.12 13.79 -3.05
CA ASP A 10 -13.76 14.81 -3.87
C ASP A 10 -12.92 16.10 -3.86
N GLN A 11 -12.47 16.50 -5.05
CA GLN A 11 -11.62 17.68 -5.31
C GLN A 11 -10.21 17.65 -4.72
N ILE A 12 -9.69 16.47 -4.35
CA ILE A 12 -8.33 16.36 -3.81
C ILE A 12 -7.24 16.68 -4.85
N GLU A 13 -7.56 16.51 -6.14
CA GLU A 13 -6.65 16.74 -7.28
C GLU A 13 -6.10 18.17 -7.36
N THR A 14 -6.84 19.17 -6.85
CA THR A 14 -6.41 20.57 -6.87
C THR A 14 -5.63 20.97 -5.62
N LYS A 15 -5.65 20.13 -4.58
CA LYS A 15 -5.06 20.40 -3.25
C LYS A 15 -3.74 19.68 -3.02
N CYS A 16 -3.51 18.55 -3.69
CA CYS A 16 -2.31 17.74 -3.51
C CYS A 16 -1.65 17.41 -4.85
N SER A 17 -0.34 17.19 -4.84
CA SER A 17 0.41 16.75 -6.02
C SER A 17 0.22 15.27 -6.35
N ALA A 18 -0.14 14.46 -5.36
CA ALA A 18 -0.40 13.03 -5.47
C ALA A 18 -1.22 12.54 -4.27
N TYR A 19 -2.04 11.50 -4.47
CA TYR A 19 -2.80 10.84 -3.41
C TYR A 19 -2.84 9.32 -3.65
N THR A 20 -3.18 8.54 -2.60
CA THR A 20 -3.36 7.10 -2.71
C THR A 20 -4.84 6.77 -2.91
N PRO A 21 -5.23 6.12 -4.03
CA PRO A 21 -6.63 5.83 -4.29
C PRO A 21 -7.16 4.74 -3.36
N VAL A 22 -8.45 4.81 -3.04
CA VAL A 22 -9.15 3.74 -2.32
C VAL A 22 -10.38 3.35 -3.13
N PRO A 23 -10.50 2.07 -3.55
CA PRO A 23 -9.54 0.97 -3.37
C PRO A 23 -8.31 1.07 -4.31
N GLY A 24 -7.22 0.37 -3.97
CA GLY A 24 -6.08 0.14 -4.87
C GLY A 24 -4.76 0.83 -4.53
N GLY A 25 -4.73 1.73 -3.53
CA GLY A 25 -3.53 2.41 -3.09
C GLY A 25 -2.72 1.60 -2.08
N VAL A 26 -2.93 1.85 -0.79
CA VAL A 26 -2.06 1.30 0.28
C VAL A 26 -2.26 -0.20 0.49
N GLY A 27 -3.50 -0.70 0.39
CA GLY A 27 -3.83 -2.10 0.67
C GLY A 27 -2.97 -3.13 -0.09
N PRO A 28 -2.88 -3.05 -1.43
CA PRO A 28 -2.01 -3.94 -2.22
C PRO A 28 -0.52 -3.85 -1.83
N MET A 29 -0.03 -2.65 -1.52
CA MET A 29 1.37 -2.45 -1.13
C MET A 29 1.71 -3.08 0.22
N THR A 30 0.76 -3.13 1.16
CA THR A 30 0.95 -3.82 2.45
C THR A 30 1.18 -5.32 2.26
N ILE A 31 0.37 -5.96 1.41
CA ILE A 31 0.50 -7.39 1.10
C ILE A 31 1.84 -7.66 0.41
N ASN A 32 2.19 -6.84 -0.59
CA ASN A 32 3.47 -6.97 -1.30
C ASN A 32 4.66 -6.83 -0.35
N THR A 33 4.64 -5.83 0.53
CA THR A 33 5.76 -5.55 1.45
C THR A 33 5.96 -6.69 2.44
N LEU A 34 4.89 -7.25 2.98
CA LEU A 34 4.97 -8.42 3.86
C LEU A 34 5.62 -9.61 3.16
N LEU A 35 5.21 -9.90 1.92
CA LEU A 35 5.79 -11.00 1.14
C LEU A 35 7.26 -10.76 0.82
N MET A 36 7.61 -9.54 0.41
CA MET A 36 8.99 -9.15 0.12
C MET A 36 9.89 -9.35 1.35
N GLN A 37 9.47 -8.84 2.52
CA GLN A 37 10.22 -9.00 3.77
C GLN A 37 10.35 -10.47 4.20
N THR A 38 9.32 -11.29 3.92
CA THR A 38 9.35 -12.73 4.20
C THR A 38 10.39 -13.44 3.32
N VAL A 39 10.45 -13.09 2.03
CA VAL A 39 11.45 -13.63 1.10
C VAL A 39 12.86 -13.21 1.53
N GLU A 40 13.08 -11.93 1.80
CA GLU A 40 14.38 -11.41 2.24
C GLU A 40 14.86 -12.09 3.55
N ALA A 41 13.94 -12.33 4.49
CA ALA A 41 14.26 -13.03 5.73
C ALA A 41 14.65 -14.50 5.48
N CYS A 42 13.95 -15.18 4.57
CA CYS A 42 14.28 -16.54 4.15
C CYS A 42 15.66 -16.62 3.50
N GLU A 43 15.96 -15.75 2.53
CA GLU A 43 17.26 -15.69 1.86
C GLU A 43 18.40 -15.45 2.85
N LYS A 44 18.22 -14.51 3.79
CA LYS A 44 19.19 -14.25 4.87
C LYS A 44 19.37 -15.43 5.80
N SER A 45 18.36 -16.27 6.00
CA SER A 45 18.45 -17.45 6.87
C SER A 45 19.28 -18.59 6.26
N ILE A 46 19.36 -18.66 4.93
CA ILE A 46 20.07 -19.72 4.17
C ILE A 46 21.52 -19.33 3.85
N GLN A 47 21.87 -18.03 3.88
CA GLN A 47 23.23 -17.53 3.65
C GLN A 47 24.16 -17.62 4.88
N LYS A 48 23.77 -18.35 5.93
CA LYS A 48 24.62 -18.70 7.08
C LYS A 48 25.26 -20.06 6.90
#